data_AF-A0A3M8B7S1-F1
#
_entry.id   AF-A0A3M8B7S1-F1
#
_cell.length_a   1.000
_cell.length_b   1.000
_cell.length_c   1.000
_cell.angle_alpha   90.00
_cell.angle_beta   90.00
_cell.angle_gamma   90.00
#
_symmetry.space_group_name_H-M   'P 1'
#
loop_
_entity.id
_entity.type
_entity.pdbx_description
1 polymer ?
#
loop_
_entity_poly.entity_id
_entity_poly.type
_entity_poly.pdbx_seq_one_letter_code
_entity_poly.pdbx_strand_id
1 'polypeptide(L)'
;MKPRIIRFKKDFLINKLDLPHSAILDEIVGNSRWSIQHKIIFEYQGKFYRAYYSIGATEMQDESPWEYEDEVECVEVELKKVEVLKWVDKTE
;
A
#
# COMPACT_ATOMS: atom_id res chain seq x y z
N MET A 1 14.13 2.04 -16.62
CA MET A 1 12.71 1.87 -17.01
C MET A 1 11.86 2.77 -16.14
N LYS A 2 10.84 3.43 -16.71
CA LYS A 2 9.86 4.19 -15.92
C LYS A 2 8.80 3.22 -15.37
N PRO A 3 8.35 3.38 -14.11
CA PRO A 3 7.27 2.56 -13.58
C PRO A 3 5.99 2.81 -14.39
N ARG A 4 5.18 1.76 -14.58
CA ARG A 4 3.87 1.89 -15.20
C ARG A 4 2.86 2.28 -14.13
N ILE A 5 2.28 3.47 -14.28
CA ILE A 5 1.31 4.06 -13.35
C ILE A 5 -0.08 3.96 -13.99
N ILE A 6 -1.06 3.54 -13.20
CA ILE A 6 -2.47 3.48 -13.55
C ILE A 6 -3.25 4.18 -12.43
N ARG A 7 -4.33 4.88 -12.79
CA ARG A 7 -5.21 5.53 -11.81
C ARG A 7 -6.54 4.79 -11.75
N PHE A 8 -6.95 4.44 -10.54
CA PHE A 8 -8.26 3.83 -10.27
C PHE A 8 -9.10 4.81 -9.46
N LYS A 9 -10.42 4.81 -9.69
CA LYS A 9 -11.34 5.53 -8.80
C LYS A 9 -11.25 4.93 -7.40
N LYS A 10 -11.21 5.78 -6.36
CA LYS A 10 -11.22 5.34 -4.97
C LYS A 10 -12.36 4.37 -4.68
N ASP A 11 -13.58 4.72 -5.09
CA ASP A 11 -14.77 3.90 -4.84
C ASP A 11 -14.69 2.52 -5.49
N PHE A 12 -13.95 2.39 -6.58
CA PHE A 12 -13.70 1.09 -7.19
C PHE A 12 -12.76 0.25 -6.31
N LEU A 13 -11.64 0.84 -5.85
CA LEU A 13 -10.71 0.15 -4.97
C LEU A 13 -11.37 -0.28 -3.65
N ILE A 14 -12.12 0.62 -3.01
CA ILE A 14 -12.78 0.34 -1.73
C ILE A 14 -13.97 -0.59 -1.94
N ASN A 15 -14.94 -0.22 -2.77
CA ASN A 15 -16.23 -0.94 -2.80
C ASN A 15 -16.25 -2.17 -3.71
N LYS A 16 -15.38 -2.23 -4.73
CA LYS A 16 -15.34 -3.37 -5.67
C LYS A 16 -14.20 -4.32 -5.36
N LEU A 17 -13.04 -3.81 -4.97
CA LEU A 17 -11.91 -4.65 -4.62
C LEU A 17 -11.80 -4.91 -3.12
N ASP A 18 -12.59 -4.25 -2.26
CA ASP A 18 -12.52 -4.40 -0.80
C ASP A 18 -11.14 -4.02 -0.23
N LEU A 19 -10.48 -3.01 -0.83
CA LEU A 19 -9.17 -2.55 -0.41
C LEU A 19 -9.28 -1.44 0.67
N PRO A 20 -8.35 -1.41 1.65
CA PRO A 20 -7.15 -2.23 1.76
C PRO A 20 -7.34 -3.62 2.36
N HIS A 21 -8.54 -3.98 2.84
CA HIS A 21 -8.77 -5.23 3.59
C HIS A 21 -8.37 -6.50 2.81
N SER A 22 -8.68 -6.57 1.52
CA SER A 22 -8.41 -7.73 0.66
C SER A 22 -6.98 -7.77 0.10
N ALA A 23 -6.12 -6.82 0.47
CA ALA A 23 -4.76 -6.74 -0.06
C ALA A 23 -3.95 -8.01 0.28
N ILE A 24 -3.12 -8.43 -0.67
CA ILE A 24 -2.24 -9.60 -0.52
C ILE A 24 -1.07 -9.30 0.42
N LEU A 25 -0.65 -8.04 0.42
CA LEU A 25 0.36 -7.49 1.33
C LEU A 25 -0.13 -6.15 1.81
N ASP A 26 0.01 -5.89 3.11
CA ASP A 26 -0.18 -4.59 3.74
C ASP A 26 0.95 -4.39 4.75
N GLU A 27 1.77 -3.37 4.51
CA GLU A 27 2.94 -3.05 5.33
C GLU A 27 2.93 -1.57 5.71
N ILE A 28 3.19 -1.30 6.98
CA ILE A 28 3.51 0.06 7.44
C ILE A 28 4.87 0.45 6.87
N VAL A 29 4.92 1.56 6.15
CA VAL A 29 6.13 2.08 5.51
C VAL A 29 6.61 3.39 6.13
N GLY A 30 5.79 3.99 6.99
CA GLY A 30 6.13 5.21 7.68
C GLY A 30 5.01 5.65 8.61
N ASN A 31 5.29 6.69 9.38
CA ASN A 31 4.29 7.35 10.19
C ASN A 31 4.62 8.84 10.28
N SER A 32 3.58 9.64 10.45
CA SER A 32 3.67 11.04 10.84
C SER A 32 3.20 11.18 12.30
N ARG A 33 2.96 12.42 12.75
CA ARG A 33 2.29 12.66 14.03
C ARG A 33 0.80 12.28 13.99
N TRP A 34 0.20 12.31 12.82
CA TRP A 34 -1.25 12.21 12.63
C TRP A 34 -1.67 10.91 11.93
N SER A 35 -0.78 10.33 11.14
CA SER A 35 -1.12 9.26 10.21
C SER A 35 -0.09 8.13 10.24
N ILE A 36 -0.56 6.89 10.09
CA ILE A 36 0.27 5.74 9.74
C ILE A 36 0.16 5.56 8.23
N GLN A 37 1.30 5.41 7.57
CA GLN A 37 1.39 5.28 6.12
C GLN A 37 1.58 3.80 5.77
N HIS A 38 0.67 3.28 4.97
CA HIS A 38 0.63 1.90 4.53
C HIS A 38 0.99 1.78 3.05
N LYS A 39 1.58 0.64 2.69
CA LYS A 39 1.82 0.20 1.33
C LYS A 39 1.13 -1.14 1.14
N ILE A 40 0.24 -1.19 0.15
CA ILE A 40 -0.47 -2.41 -0.20
C ILE A 40 -0.03 -2.96 -1.54
N ILE A 41 -0.07 -4.28 -1.67
CA ILE A 41 -0.05 -4.98 -2.97
C ILE A 41 -1.37 -5.74 -3.15
N PHE A 42 -2.00 -5.56 -4.29
CA PHE A 42 -3.23 -6.26 -4.66
C PHE A 42 -3.18 -6.77 -6.10
N GLU A 43 -4.01 -7.74 -6.41
CA GLU A 43 -4.16 -8.32 -7.75
C GLU A 43 -5.41 -7.74 -8.42
N TYR A 44 -5.31 -7.44 -9.71
CA TYR A 44 -6.46 -7.10 -10.55
C TYR A 44 -6.20 -7.52 -12.00
N GLN A 45 -7.06 -8.41 -12.52
CA GLN A 45 -7.02 -8.92 -13.91
C GLN A 45 -5.68 -9.58 -14.31
N GLY A 46 -5.13 -10.43 -13.45
CA GLY A 46 -3.88 -11.16 -13.62
C GLY A 46 -2.61 -10.33 -13.44
N LYS A 47 -2.73 -9.07 -12.97
CA LYS A 47 -1.61 -8.15 -12.74
C LYS A 47 -1.59 -7.70 -11.29
N PHE A 48 -0.42 -7.32 -10.81
CA PHE A 48 -0.23 -6.86 -9.44
C PHE A 48 0.06 -5.37 -9.42
N TYR A 49 -0.51 -4.71 -8.42
CA TYR A 49 -0.41 -3.26 -8.27
C TYR A 49 -0.03 -2.91 -6.84
N ARG A 50 0.77 -1.85 -6.71
CA ARG A 50 1.08 -1.20 -5.45
C ARG A 50 0.32 0.10 -5.32
N ALA A 51 -0.34 0.31 -4.20
CA ALA A 51 -0.88 1.60 -3.78
C ALA A 51 -0.38 1.96 -2.38
N TYR A 52 -0.49 3.24 -2.03
CA TYR A 52 -0.25 3.73 -0.68
C TYR A 52 -1.55 4.31 -0.15
N TYR A 53 -1.80 4.15 1.14
CA TYR A 53 -2.90 4.81 1.84
C TYR A 53 -2.43 5.21 3.24
N SER A 54 -3.22 6.01 3.92
CA SER A 54 -2.99 6.37 5.32
C SER A 54 -4.26 6.18 6.16
N ILE A 55 -4.03 5.96 7.44
CA ILE A 55 -5.05 5.89 8.49
C ILE A 55 -4.58 6.70 9.69
N GLY A 56 -5.51 7.06 10.57
CA GLY A 56 -5.20 7.80 11.79
C GLY A 56 -4.18 7.06 12.65
N ALA A 57 -3.16 7.78 13.15
CA ALA A 57 -2.11 7.20 13.98
C ALA A 57 -2.56 6.89 15.42
N THR A 58 -3.73 7.37 15.84
CA THR A 58 -4.32 7.10 17.14
C THR A 58 -5.84 6.93 16.99
N GLU A 59 -6.48 6.25 17.94
CA GLU A 59 -7.93 5.96 17.92
C GLU A 59 -8.83 7.22 17.85
N MET A 60 -8.30 8.39 18.20
CA MET A 60 -9.03 9.67 18.18
C MET A 60 -8.79 10.48 16.89
N GLN A 61 -8.00 9.97 15.94
CA GLN A 61 -7.79 10.62 14.65
C GLN A 61 -8.63 9.90 13.59
N ASP A 62 -9.62 10.60 13.06
CA ASP A 62 -10.46 10.09 11.98
C ASP A 62 -9.74 10.35 10.65
N GLU A 63 -9.19 9.29 10.08
CA GLU A 63 -8.60 9.29 8.74
C GLU A 63 -8.81 7.89 8.15
N SER A 64 -9.42 7.87 6.97
CA SER A 64 -9.74 6.65 6.23
C SER A 64 -8.89 6.51 4.96
N PRO A 65 -8.69 5.29 4.43
CA PRO A 65 -7.93 5.07 3.20
C PRO A 65 -8.42 5.96 2.06
N TRP A 66 -7.52 6.77 1.51
CA TRP A 66 -7.76 7.66 0.37
C TRP A 66 -8.89 8.68 0.58
N GLU A 67 -9.21 9.06 1.82
CA GLU A 67 -10.36 9.92 2.16
C GLU A 67 -10.52 11.13 1.23
N TYR A 68 -9.42 11.86 0.99
CA TYR A 68 -9.37 13.10 0.20
C TYR A 68 -9.05 12.90 -1.29
N GLU A 69 -9.00 11.67 -1.78
CA GLU A 69 -8.67 11.35 -3.17
C GLU A 69 -9.90 10.88 -3.95
N ASP A 70 -10.04 11.34 -5.20
CA ASP A 70 -11.01 10.80 -6.16
C ASP A 70 -10.44 9.61 -6.94
N GLU A 71 -9.14 9.67 -7.21
CA GLU A 71 -8.37 8.69 -7.95
C GLU A 71 -7.05 8.39 -7.25
N VAL A 72 -6.72 7.11 -7.19
CA VAL A 72 -5.54 6.60 -6.52
C VAL A 72 -4.51 6.14 -7.55
N GLU A 73 -3.28 6.62 -7.41
CA GLU A 73 -2.16 6.15 -8.22
C GLU A 73 -1.71 4.74 -7.79
N CYS A 74 -1.75 3.82 -8.75
CA CYS A 74 -1.34 2.44 -8.59
C CYS A 74 -0.18 2.14 -9.54
N VAL A 75 0.88 1.55 -9.00
CA VAL A 75 2.07 1.16 -9.79
C VAL A 75 2.01 -0.33 -10.10
N GLU A 76 2.06 -0.72 -11.37
CA GLU A 76 2.16 -2.14 -11.74
C GLU A 76 3.50 -2.70 -11.24
N VAL A 77 3.45 -3.82 -10.52
CA VAL A 77 4.61 -4.49 -9.91
C VAL A 77 4.67 -5.95 -10.31
N GLU A 78 5.83 -6.55 -10.16
CA GLU A 78 6.06 -7.99 -10.36
C GLU A 78 6.78 -8.57 -9.16
N LEU A 79 6.45 -9.81 -8.80
CA LEU A 79 7.14 -10.52 -7.74
C LEU A 79 8.48 -11.04 -8.27
N LYS A 80 9.58 -10.66 -7.62
CA LYS A 80 10.92 -11.15 -7.92
C LYS A 80 11.59 -11.66 -6.66
N LYS A 81 12.32 -12.77 -6.81
CA LYS A 81 13.26 -13.21 -5.78
C LYS A 81 14.40 -12.19 -5.72
N VAL A 82 14.62 -11.61 -4.54
CA VAL A 82 15.71 -10.68 -4.28
C VAL A 82 16.58 -11.24 -3.17
N GLU A 83 17.89 -11.29 -3.38
CA GLU A 83 18.87 -11.69 -2.36
C GLU A 83 19.48 -10.42 -1.75
N VAL A 84 19.53 -10.35 -0.42
CA VAL A 84 20.05 -9.19 0.31
C VAL A 84 21.01 -9.64 1.41
N LEU A 85 22.19 -9.02 1.46
CA LEU A 85 23.07 -9.12 2.61
C LEU A 85 22.51 -8.24 3.73
N LYS A 86 22.39 -8.79 4.95
CA LYS A 86 21.92 -8.05 6.13
C LYS A 86 22.92 -8.24 7.27
N TRP A 87 23.16 -7.17 8.01
CA TRP A 87 23.85 -7.26 9.30
C TRP A 87 22.93 -7.95 10.30
N VAL A 88 23.48 -8.90 11.05
CA VAL A 88 22.79 -9.63 12.12
C VAL A 88 23.61 -9.48 13.40
N ASP A 89 22.93 -9.49 14.54
CA ASP A 89 23.62 -9.46 15.84
C ASP A 89 24.56 -10.64 15.94
N LYS A 90 25.79 -10.37 16.37
CA LYS A 90 26.77 -11.43 16.61
C LYS A 90 26.49 -12.02 17.99
N THR A 91 25.89 -13.20 18.04
CA THR A 91 25.75 -13.97 19.28
C THR A 91 27.07 -14.64 19.65
N GLU A 92 27.48 -14.56 20.92
CA GLU A 92 28.60 -15.31 21.50
C GLU A 92 28.19 -16.73 21.92
#